data_AF-A0AAW5GA51-F1
#
_entry.id   AF-A0AAW5GA51-F1
#
_cell.length_a   1.000
_cell.length_b   1.000
_cell.length_c   1.000
_cell.angle_alpha   90.00
_cell.angle_beta   90.00
_cell.angle_gamma   90.00
#
_symmetry.space_group_name_H-M   'P 1'
#
loop_
_entity.id
_entity.type
_entity.pdbx_description
1 polymer ?
#
loop_
_entity_poly.entity_id
_entity_poly.type
_entity_poly.pdbx_seq_one_letter_code
_entity_poly.pdbx_strand_id
1 'polypeptide(L)' 'MKKGIEVKLTMLRGIIDLMTSCDDSTELETLRNVALTALVIVDDINDEYCREQFDEKRTKS' A
#
# COMPACT_ATOMS: atom_id res chain seq x y z
N MET A 1 7.24 -17.51 4.96
CA MET A 1 7.55 -16.07 4.83
C MET A 1 6.30 -15.40 4.31
N LYS A 2 5.84 -14.28 4.91
CA LYS A 2 4.68 -13.54 4.38
C LYS A 2 4.97 -13.11 2.94
N LYS A 3 4.00 -13.23 2.03
CA LYS A 3 4.18 -12.77 0.63
C LYS A 3 4.42 -11.25 0.63
N GLY A 4 5.18 -10.72 -0.33
CA GLY A 4 5.53 -9.29 -0.38
C GLY A 4 4.30 -8.38 -0.34
N ILE A 5 3.24 -8.78 -1.03
CA ILE A 5 1.91 -8.15 -1.00
C ILE A 5 1.33 -8.04 0.43
N GLU A 6 1.44 -9.07 1.27
CA GLU A 6 0.88 -9.03 2.64
C GLU A 6 1.59 -7.99 3.52
N VAL A 7 2.90 -7.82 3.32
CA VAL A 7 3.68 -6.78 4.03
C VAL A 7 3.22 -5.41 3.58
N LYS A 8 3.09 -5.17 2.27
CA LYS A 8 2.64 -3.90 1.72
C LYS A 8 1.20 -3.55 2.14
N LEU A 9 0.29 -4.52 2.17
CA LEU A 9 -1.07 -4.33 2.70
C LEU A 9 -1.08 -3.94 4.18
N THR A 10 -0.18 -4.54 4.97
CA THR A 10 -0.01 -4.19 6.39
C THR A 10 0.49 -2.74 6.55
N MET A 11 1.45 -2.32 5.72
CA MET A 11 1.94 -0.94 5.70
C MET A 11 0.85 0.05 5.30
N LEU A 12 0.10 -0.25 4.25
CA LEU A 12 -1.03 0.57 3.80
C LEU A 12 -2.06 0.75 4.91
N ARG A 13 -2.36 -0.33 5.65
CA ARG A 13 -3.27 -0.25 6.79
C ARG A 13 -2.76 0.70 7.87
N GLY A 14 -1.49 0.61 8.26
CA GLY A 14 -0.90 1.52 9.25
C GLY A 14 -0.92 2.99 8.82
N ILE A 15 -0.76 3.26 7.52
CA ILE A 15 -0.84 4.62 6.97
C ILE A 15 -2.27 5.16 7.00
N ILE A 16 -3.25 4.34 6.64
CA ILE A 16 -4.67 4.71 6.72
C ILE A 16 -5.03 5.00 8.19
N ASP A 17 -4.62 4.11 9.11
CA ASP A 17 -4.85 4.30 10.54
C ASP A 17 -4.26 5.64 11.00
N LEU A 18 -3.03 5.97 10.58
CA LEU A 18 -2.40 7.27 10.85
C LEU A 18 -3.24 8.45 10.35
N MET A 19 -3.70 8.40 9.09
CA MET A 19 -4.54 9.46 8.49
C MET A 19 -5.88 9.63 9.22
N THR A 20 -6.46 8.55 9.73
CA THR A 20 -7.73 8.59 10.48
C THR A 20 -7.56 9.00 11.94
N SER A 21 -6.31 9.06 12.43
CA SER A 21 -5.98 9.48 13.79
C SER A 21 -5.50 10.93 13.90
N CYS A 22 -5.47 11.66 12.78
CA CYS A 22 -5.11 13.07 12.75
C CYS A 22 -6.12 13.93 13.53
N ASP A 23 -5.63 14.94 14.23
CA ASP A 23 -6.42 15.94 14.95
C ASP A 23 -6.25 17.35 14.33
N ASP A 24 -6.87 18.35 14.93
CA ASP A 24 -6.82 19.75 14.46
C ASP A 24 -5.42 20.37 14.51
N SER A 25 -4.45 19.72 15.17
CA SER A 25 -3.05 20.15 15.21
C SER A 25 -2.22 19.57 14.07
N THR A 26 -2.77 18.62 13.32
CA THR A 26 -2.07 17.99 12.20
C THR A 26 -1.96 18.96 11.02
N GLU A 27 -0.73 19.24 10.60
CA GLU A 27 -0.49 20.09 9.44
C GLU A 27 -1.04 19.46 8.15
N LEU A 28 -1.73 20.27 7.34
CA LEU A 28 -2.29 19.85 6.06
C LEU A 28 -1.24 19.24 5.12
N GLU A 29 0.00 19.75 5.16
CA GLU A 29 1.12 19.23 4.40
C GLU A 29 1.49 17.81 4.83
N THR A 30 1.47 17.53 6.13
CA THR A 30 1.70 16.19 6.67
C THR A 30 0.62 15.23 6.18
N LEU A 31 -0.66 15.61 6.27
CA LEU A 31 -1.76 14.78 5.78
C LEU A 31 -1.62 14.49 4.27
N ARG A 32 -1.27 15.50 3.48
CA ARG A 32 -1.01 15.36 2.03
C ARG A 32 0.13 14.38 1.76
N ASN A 33 1.25 14.50 2.46
CA ASN A 33 2.42 13.65 2.24
C ASN A 33 2.15 12.19 2.62
N VAL A 34 1.40 11.97 3.70
CA VAL A 34 0.95 10.63 4.13
C VAL A 34 -0.01 10.02 3.09
N ALA A 35 -0.96 10.81 2.58
CA ALA A 35 -1.88 10.36 1.53
C ALA A 35 -1.15 9.99 0.23
N LEU A 36 -0.16 10.77 -0.19
CA LEU A 36 0.67 10.46 -1.36
C LEU A 36 1.46 9.16 -1.15
N THR A 37 1.98 8.94 0.05
CA THR A 37 2.68 7.69 0.40
C THR A 37 1.75 6.49 0.31
N ALA A 38 0.50 6.61 0.77
CA ALA A 38 -0.51 5.56 0.64
C ALA A 38 -0.76 5.19 -0.84
N LEU A 39 -0.85 6.19 -1.72
CA LEU A 39 -1.07 5.98 -3.16
C LEU A 39 0.10 5.22 -3.82
N VAL A 40 1.34 5.56 -3.47
CA VAL A 40 2.53 4.83 -3.97
C VAL A 40 2.49 3.36 -3.55
N ILE A 41 2.11 3.07 -2.31
CA ILE A 41 2.01 1.68 -1.84
C ILE A 41 0.88 0.92 -2.55
N VAL A 42 -0.24 1.58 -2.85
CA VAL A 42 -1.32 0.98 -3.65
C VAL A 42 -0.84 0.61 -5.05
N ASP A 43 -0.07 1.49 -5.69
CA ASP A 43 0.53 1.23 -7.00
C ASP A 43 1.48 0.01 -6.95
N ASP A 44 2.37 -0.03 -5.95
CA ASP A 44 3.29 -1.14 -5.70
C ASP A 44 2.59 -2.47 -5.44
N ILE A 45 1.43 -2.46 -4.78
CA ILE A 45 0.60 -3.66 -4.54
C ILE A 45 -0.03 -4.11 -5.86
N ASN A 46 -0.56 -3.17 -6.65
CA ASN A 46 -1.20 -3.48 -7.92
C ASN A 46 -0.20 -4.12 -8.90
N ASP A 47 1.01 -3.57 -9.00
CA ASP A 47 2.08 -4.09 -9.84
C ASP A 47 2.51 -5.50 -9.42
N GLU A 48 2.68 -5.74 -8.12
CA GLU A 48 3.06 -7.05 -7.60
C GLU A 48 1.93 -8.08 -7.81
N TYR A 49 0.68 -7.70 -7.56
CA TYR A 49 -0.49 -8.55 -7.82
C TYR A 49 -0.59 -8.94 -9.29
N CYS A 50 -0.44 -7.97 -10.19
CA CYS A 50 -0.45 -8.24 -11.63
C CYS A 50 0.66 -9.22 -12.01
N ARG A 51 1.89 -8.99 -11.52
CA ARG A 51 3.04 -9.85 -11.79
C ARG A 51 2.82 -11.29 -11.31
N GLU A 52 2.36 -11.47 -10.07
CA GLU A 52 2.05 -12.81 -9.53
C GLU A 52 0.99 -13.53 -10.37
N GLN A 53 -0.06 -12.83 -10.81
CA GLN A 53 -1.11 -13.40 -11.67
C GLN A 53 -0.60 -13.79 -13.07
N PHE A 54 0.35 -13.05 -13.63
CA PHE A 54 0.97 -13.40 -14.91
C PHE A 54 1.91 -14.60 -14.79
N ASP A 55 2.70 -14.67 -13.72
CA ASP A 55 3.64 -15.78 -13.49
C ASP A 55 2.91 -17.09 -13.17
N GLU A 56 1.80 -17.03 -12.42
CA GLU A 56 0.94 -18.20 -12.19
C GLU A 56 0.30 -18.74 -13.47
N LYS A 57 -0.04 -17.87 -14.43
CA LYS A 57 -0.57 -18.30 -15.75
C LYS A 57 0.50 -18.98 -16.60
N ARG A 58 1.76 -18.55 -16.52
CA ARG A 58 2.87 -19.14 -17.28
C ARG A 58 3.31 -20.50 -16.75
N THR A 59 3.25 -20.72 -15.44
CA THR A 59 3.67 -22.00 -14.81
C THR A 59 2.62 -23.09 -14.89
N LYS A 60 1.37 -22.76 -15.27
CA LYS A 60 0.26 -23.71 -15.47
C LYS A 60 0.01 -24.10 -16.94
N SER A 61 0.81 -23.59 -17.88
CA SER A 61 0.80 -23.92 -19.31
C SER A 61 1.97 -24.84 -19.66
#